data_AF-A0A177TD19-F1
#
_entry.id   AF-A0A177TD19-F1
#
_cell.length_a   1.000
_cell.length_b   1.000
_cell.length_c   1.000
_cell.angle_alpha   90.00
_cell.angle_beta   90.00
_cell.angle_gamma   90.00
#
_symmetry.space_group_name_H-M   'P 1'
#
loop_
_entity.id
_entity.type
_entity.pdbx_description
1 polymer ?
#
loop_
_entity_poly.entity_id
_entity_poly.type
_entity_poly.pdbx_seq_one_letter_code
_entity_poly.pdbx_strand_id
1 'polypeptide(L)' 'MDRLRNPTRETRAPAPLAKEAVDVLFDVSQLVRTGLNREQLQACLTLLDQGVSGEAVAAIVKELRKDPSLR' A
#
# COMPACT_ATOMS: atom_id res chain seq x y z
N MET A 1 41.53 -14.90 11.96
CA MET A 1 41.15 -14.36 10.65
C MET A 1 39.78 -14.93 10.35
N ASP A 2 38.73 -14.46 11.01
CA ASP A 2 37.44 -15.15 11.00
C ASP A 2 36.35 -14.10 10.91
N ARG A 3 36.17 -13.61 9.68
CA ARG A 3 35.07 -12.74 9.29
C ARG A 3 33.78 -13.54 9.33
N LEU A 4 33.25 -13.82 10.54
CA LEU A 4 31.89 -14.30 10.71
C LEU A 4 30.93 -13.13 10.44
N ARG A 5 30.65 -12.96 9.14
CA ARG A 5 29.70 -12.02 8.59
C ARG A 5 28.30 -12.39 9.08
N ASN A 6 27.81 -11.60 10.03
CA ASN A 6 26.44 -11.25 10.38
C ASN A 6 25.29 -12.10 9.75
N PRO A 7 24.50 -12.84 10.55
CA PRO A 7 23.35 -13.60 10.08
C PRO A 7 22.08 -12.74 10.10
N THR A 8 21.88 -11.83 9.15
CA THR A 8 20.53 -11.29 8.88
C THR A 8 20.42 -10.73 7.46
N ARG A 9 20.12 -11.62 6.52
CA ARG A 9 19.38 -11.24 5.31
C ARG A 9 18.28 -12.28 5.15
N GLU A 10 17.38 -12.30 6.13
CA GLU A 10 16.03 -12.79 5.89
C GLU A 10 15.43 -11.83 4.87
N THR A 11 15.62 -12.15 3.60
CA THR A 11 14.78 -11.61 2.54
C THR A 11 13.39 -12.12 2.85
N ARG A 12 12.66 -11.37 3.69
CA ARG A 12 11.29 -11.65 4.07
C ARG A 12 10.50 -11.44 2.78
N ALA A 13 10.45 -12.47 1.95
CA ALA A 13 9.53 -12.54 0.83
C ALA A 13 8.17 -12.13 1.40
N PRO A 14 7.41 -11.25 0.72
CA PRO A 14 6.13 -10.80 1.23
C PRO A 14 5.33 -12.05 1.59
N ALA A 15 4.99 -12.19 2.88
CA ALA A 15 4.28 -13.35 3.37
C ALA A 15 3.02 -13.53 2.50
N PRO A 16 2.64 -14.76 2.11
CA PRO A 16 1.48 -14.99 1.25
C PRO A 16 0.21 -14.27 1.74
N LEU A 17 0.07 -14.17 3.06
CA LEU A 17 -0.96 -13.41 3.78
C LEU A 17 -1.09 -11.95 3.35
N ALA A 18 0.02 -11.27 3.01
CA ALA A 18 0.01 -9.88 2.59
C ALA A 18 -0.61 -9.69 1.20
N LYS A 19 -0.42 -10.66 0.29
CA LYS A 19 -1.04 -10.63 -1.04
C LYS A 19 -2.55 -10.88 -0.94
N GLU A 20 -2.95 -11.89 -0.16
CA GLU A 20 -4.36 -12.21 0.07
C GLU A 20 -5.11 -11.06 0.75
N ALA A 21 -4.48 -10.40 1.74
CA ALA A 21 -5.06 -9.23 2.39
C ALA A 21 -5.29 -8.07 1.40
N VAL A 22 -4.35 -7.82 0.49
CA VAL A 22 -4.50 -6.78 -0.55
C VAL A 22 -5.63 -7.11 -1.51
N ASP A 23 -5.80 -8.37 -1.89
CA ASP A 23 -6.91 -8.84 -2.73
C ASP A 23 -8.27 -8.59 -2.05
N VAL A 24 -8.41 -9.00 -0.79
CA VAL A 24 -9.65 -8.76 -0.02
C VAL A 24 -9.93 -7.25 0.12
N LEU A 25 -8.92 -6.45 0.43
CA LEU A 25 -9.07 -5.00 0.52
C LEU A 25 -9.44 -4.37 -0.82
N PHE A 26 -8.95 -4.92 -1.93
CA PHE A 26 -9.33 -4.48 -3.27
C PHE A 26 -10.80 -4.77 -3.54
N ASP A 27 -11.29 -5.98 -3.25
CA ASP A 27 -12.71 -6.33 -3.41
C ASP A 27 -13.62 -5.42 -2.58
N VAL A 28 -13.24 -5.15 -1.32
CA VAL A 28 -13.95 -4.18 -0.46
C VAL A 28 -13.95 -2.79 -1.09
N SER A 29 -12.81 -2.35 -1.65
CA SER A 29 -12.69 -1.04 -2.29
C SER A 29 -13.61 -0.88 -3.52
N GLN A 30 -13.85 -1.97 -4.26
CA GLN A 30 -14.78 -2.00 -5.40
C GLN A 30 -16.23 -2.01 -4.91
N LEU A 31 -16.52 -2.76 -3.84
CA LEU A 31 -17.86 -2.82 -3.24
C LEU A 31 -18.36 -1.45 -2.79
N VAL A 32 -17.50 -0.67 -2.10
CA VAL A 32 -17.84 0.70 -1.69
C VAL A 32 -17.60 1.76 -2.77
N ARG A 33 -17.26 1.32 -4.00
CA ARG A 33 -17.03 2.18 -5.18
C ARG A 33 -16.04 3.31 -4.92
N THR A 34 -14.93 3.02 -4.24
CA THR A 34 -13.85 4.00 -4.04
C THR A 34 -13.29 4.52 -5.36
N GLY A 35 -13.36 3.73 -6.45
CA GLY A 35 -12.77 4.04 -7.75
C GLY A 35 -11.25 3.97 -7.74
N LEU A 36 -10.64 3.29 -6.77
CA LEU A 36 -9.21 3.03 -6.74
C LEU A 36 -8.89 1.78 -7.57
N ASN A 37 -7.85 1.86 -8.39
CA ASN A 37 -7.26 0.68 -9.01
C ASN A 37 -6.27 0.00 -8.04
N ARG A 38 -5.78 -1.19 -8.41
CA ARG A 38 -4.91 -2.00 -7.54
C ARG A 38 -3.59 -1.30 -7.19
N GLU A 39 -3.00 -0.56 -8.11
CA GLU A 39 -1.76 0.17 -7.89
C GLU A 39 -1.96 1.36 -6.93
N GLN A 40 -3.05 2.10 -7.12
CA GLN A 40 -3.45 3.20 -6.24
C GLN A 40 -3.75 2.71 -4.82
N LEU A 41 -4.42 1.55 -4.69
CA LEU A 41 -4.67 0.94 -3.39
C LEU A 41 -3.37 0.53 -2.69
N GLN A 42 -2.42 -0.07 -3.41
CA GLN A 42 -1.09 -0.40 -2.86
C GLN A 42 -0.31 0.84 -2.43
N ALA A 43 -0.39 1.93 -3.20
CA ALA A 43 0.20 3.21 -2.80
C ALA A 43 -0.42 3.73 -1.50
N CYS A 44 -1.75 3.68 -1.37
CA CYS A 44 -2.45 4.06 -0.14
C CYS A 44 -2.02 3.18 1.06
N LEU A 45 -1.90 1.86 0.87
CA LEU A 45 -1.46 0.95 1.92
C LEU A 45 -0.01 1.20 2.34
N THR A 46 0.87 1.57 1.39
CA THR A 46 2.25 1.97 1.70
C THR A 46 2.28 3.23 2.56
N LEU A 47 1.43 4.22 2.27
CA LEU A 47 1.34 5.43 3.09
C LEU A 47 0.81 5.11 4.50
N LEU A 48 -0.18 4.23 4.61
CA LEU A 48 -0.68 3.78 5.91
C LEU A 48 0.39 3.05 6.72
N ASP A 49 1.21 2.20 6.08
CA ASP A 49 2.33 1.49 6.70
C ASP A 49 3.42 2.46 7.21
N GLN A 50 3.61 3.59 6.51
CA GLN A 50 4.48 4.69 6.94
C GLN A 50 3.90 5.54 8.09
N GLY A 51 2.70 5.21 8.58
CA GLY A 51 2.05 5.91 9.70
C GLY A 51 1.21 7.11 9.29
N VAL A 52 0.94 7.30 7.98
CA VAL A 52 -0.02 8.30 7.51
C VAL A 52 -1.43 7.85 7.92
N SER A 53 -2.26 8.77 8.44
CA SER A 53 -3.63 8.42 8.82
C SER A 53 -4.53 8.18 7.60
N GLY A 54 -5.54 7.30 7.75
CA GLY A 54 -6.50 7.02 6.67
C GLY A 54 -7.25 8.26 6.17
N GLU A 55 -7.51 9.23 7.06
CA GLU A 55 -8.15 10.51 6.70
C GLU A 55 -7.23 11.36 5.82
N ALA A 56 -5.94 11.43 6.14
CA ALA A 56 -4.97 12.17 5.34
C ALA A 56 -4.79 11.54 3.95
N VAL A 57 -4.71 10.21 3.86
CA VAL A 57 -4.66 9.50 2.57
C VAL A 57 -5.92 9.78 1.75
N ALA A 58 -7.10 9.76 2.38
CA ALA A 58 -8.35 10.07 1.70
C ALA A 58 -8.39 11.53 1.19
N ALA A 59 -7.85 12.49 1.95
CA ALA A 59 -7.73 13.88 1.52
C ALA A 59 -6.82 14.00 0.30
N ILE A 60 -5.64 13.37 0.32
CA ILE A 60 -4.69 13.36 -0.80
C ILE A 60 -5.36 12.77 -2.05
N VAL A 61 -6.00 11.61 -1.95
CA VAL A 61 -6.71 10.98 -3.08
C VAL A 61 -7.80 11.88 -3.66
N LYS A 62 -8.55 12.59 -2.81
CA LYS A 62 -9.59 13.53 -3.25
C LYS A 62 -8.98 14.72 -3.99
N GLU A 63 -7.90 15.31 -3.48
CA GLU A 63 -7.24 16.44 -4.13
C GLU A 63 -6.63 16.02 -5.48
N LEU A 64 -5.93 14.89 -5.55
CA LEU A 64 -5.37 14.36 -6.81
C LEU A 64 -6.44 14.12 -7.87
N ARG A 65 -7.66 13.74 -7.48
CA ARG A 65 -8.78 13.53 -8.42
C ARG A 65 -9.40 14.83 -8.91
N LYS A 66 -9.31 15.90 -8.13
CA LYS A 66 -9.83 17.23 -8.49
C LYS A 66 -8.92 17.95 -9.48
N ASP A 67 -7.64 17.60 -9.53
CA ASP A 67 -6.67 18.24 -10.41
C ASP A 67 -6.52 17.45 -11.72
N PRO A 68 -7.22 17.82 -12.82
CA PRO A 68 -7.14 17.10 -14.09
C PRO A 68 -5.77 17.25 -14.77
N SER A 69 -4.95 18.22 -14.33
CA SER A 69 -3.57 18.45 -14.78
C SER A 69 -2.62 17.32 -14.41
N LEU A 70 -3.01 16.47 -13.45
CA LEU A 70 -2.24 15.33 -12.95
C LEU A 70 -2.64 13.99 -13.59
N ARG A 71 -3.51 13.99 -14.60
CA ARG A 71 -4.00 12.79 -15.30
C ARG A 71 -3.23 12.48 -16.57
#